data_AF-R9GPN5-F1
#
_entry.id   AF-R9GPN5-F1
#
_cell.length_a   1.000
_cell.length_b   1.000
_cell.length_c   1.000
_cell.angle_alpha   90.00
_cell.angle_beta   90.00
_cell.angle_gamma   90.00
#
_symmetry.space_group_name_H-M   'P 1'
#
loop_
_entity.id
_entity.type
_entity.pdbx_description
1 polymer ?
#
loop_
_entity_poly.entity_id
_entity_poly.type
_entity_poly.pdbx_seq_one_letter_code
_entity_poly.pdbx_strand_id
1 'polypeptide(L)' 'MRYGSLRGDAHHTGFSQNLTSEHMQDFAEMAGIEFVKIGKETNLYQLKNELRWSEVAYK' A
#
# COMPACT_ATOMS: atom_id res chain seq x y z
N MET A 1 11.95 -8.42 -21.06
CA MET A 1 10.96 -7.68 -20.24
C MET A 1 10.70 -8.48 -18.97
N ARG A 2 11.19 -8.01 -17.80
CA ARG A 2 10.78 -8.54 -16.49
C ARG A 2 9.77 -7.56 -15.89
N TYR A 3 8.50 -7.94 -15.84
CA TYR A 3 7.52 -7.24 -15.02
C TYR A 3 7.75 -7.69 -13.57
N GLY A 4 8.46 -6.88 -12.78
CA GLY A 4 8.57 -7.10 -11.34
C GLY A 4 7.22 -6.80 -10.66
N SER A 5 6.75 -7.74 -9.83
CA SER A 5 5.60 -7.52 -8.94
C SER A 5 5.88 -6.29 -8.05
N LEU A 6 4.87 -5.44 -7.87
CA LEU A 6 5.04 -4.14 -7.22
C LEU A 6 5.05 -4.18 -5.69
N ARG A 7 4.69 -5.31 -5.08
CA ARG A 7 4.77 -5.51 -3.62
C ARG A 7 4.68 -7.00 -3.33
N GLY A 8 5.36 -7.43 -2.28
CA GLY A 8 5.64 -8.81 -1.92
C GLY A 8 4.41 -9.72 -1.81
N ASP A 9 4.69 -11.00 -2.02
CA ASP A 9 3.75 -12.10 -2.23
C ASP A 9 3.08 -12.54 -0.91
N ALA A 10 2.05 -11.81 -0.48
CA ALA A 10 1.19 -12.22 0.65
C ALA A 10 0.02 -13.06 0.12
N HIS A 11 0.03 -14.36 0.41
CA HIS A 11 -1.03 -15.29 -0.01
C HIS A 11 -2.28 -15.26 0.88
N HIS A 12 -2.20 -14.67 2.07
CA HIS A 12 -3.31 -14.55 3.01
C HIS A 12 -3.70 -13.08 3.16
N THR A 13 -5.01 -12.80 3.01
CA THR A 13 -5.57 -11.45 3.07
C THR A 13 -6.79 -11.41 4.00
N GLY A 14 -7.05 -10.25 4.59
CA GLY A 14 -8.26 -9.98 5.37
C GLY A 14 -9.29 -9.24 4.51
N PHE A 15 -10.53 -9.72 4.49
CA PHE A 15 -11.65 -9.06 3.80
C PHE A 15 -12.64 -8.48 4.81
N SER A 16 -13.13 -7.26 4.56
CA SER A 16 -14.13 -6.61 5.40
C SER A 16 -15.04 -5.72 4.57
N GLN A 17 -16.34 -5.72 4.90
CA GLN A 17 -17.34 -4.79 4.38
C GLN A 17 -17.64 -3.63 5.34
N ASN A 18 -17.25 -3.80 6.61
CA ASN A 18 -17.54 -2.86 7.69
C ASN A 18 -16.37 -1.89 7.93
N LEU A 19 -15.15 -2.26 7.52
CA LEU A 19 -13.97 -1.43 7.66
C LEU A 19 -13.71 -0.67 6.36
N THR A 20 -13.52 0.65 6.47
CA THR A 20 -13.14 1.50 5.35
C THR A 20 -11.62 1.54 5.21
N SER A 21 -11.15 2.02 4.06
CA SER A 21 -9.72 2.27 3.86
C SER A 21 -9.15 3.30 4.85
N GLU A 22 -9.98 4.22 5.36
CA GLU A 22 -9.57 5.24 6.31
C GLU A 22 -9.22 4.61 7.66
N HIS A 23 -10.05 3.68 8.16
CA HIS A 23 -9.73 2.95 9.39
C HIS A 23 -8.37 2.22 9.31
N MET A 24 -8.05 1.65 8.15
CA MET A 24 -6.78 0.95 7.94
C MET A 24 -5.60 1.93 7.84
N GLN A 25 -5.83 3.13 7.30
CA GLN A 25 -4.83 4.19 7.26
C GLN A 25 -4.54 4.72 8.67
N ASP A 26 -5.58 5.04 9.45
CA ASP A 26 -5.43 5.52 10.83
C ASP A 26 -4.67 4.49 11.68
N PHE A 27 -5.01 3.21 11.53
CA PHE A 27 -4.28 2.12 12.19
C PHE A 27 -2.80 2.10 11.81
N ALA A 28 -2.49 2.25 10.53
CA ALA A 28 -1.11 2.25 10.06
C ALA A 28 -0.31 3.45 10.56
N GLU A 29 -0.91 4.63 10.62
CA GLU A 29 -0.31 5.84 11.19
C GLU A 29 -0.04 5.67 12.69
N MET A 30 -1.00 5.14 13.46
CA MET A 30 -0.82 4.87 14.89
C MET A 30 0.27 3.81 15.15
N ALA A 31 0.35 2.79 14.29
CA ALA A 31 1.34 1.73 14.40
C ALA A 31 2.72 2.11 13.82
N GLY A 32 2.83 3.26 13.16
CA GLY A 32 4.07 3.71 12.50
C GLY A 32 4.49 2.81 11.33
N ILE A 33 3.52 2.21 10.62
CA ILE A 33 3.78 1.31 9.48
C ILE A 33 3.32 1.94 8.16
N GLU A 34 3.98 1.58 7.06
CA GLU A 34 3.63 2.11 5.74
C GLU A 34 2.29 1.56 5.24
N PHE A 35 1.38 2.46 4.84
CA PHE A 35 0.10 2.13 4.23
C PHE A 35 0.02 2.60 2.78
N VAL A 36 -0.50 1.72 1.90
CA VAL A 36 -0.68 2.01 0.48
C VAL A 36 -2.09 1.60 0.08
N LYS A 37 -2.91 2.58 -0.31
CA LYS A 37 -4.28 2.36 -0.79
C LYS A 37 -4.28 2.11 -2.29
N ILE A 38 -4.69 0.90 -2.69
CA ILE A 38 -4.92 0.55 -4.10
C ILE A 38 -6.43 0.52 -4.35
N GLY A 39 -6.90 1.38 -5.24
CA GLY A 39 -8.32 1.54 -5.58
C GLY A 39 -8.52 2.14 -6.97
N LYS A 40 -9.75 2.57 -7.27
CA LYS A 40 -10.14 3.06 -8.59
C LYS A 40 -9.29 4.22 -9.11
N GLU A 41 -8.86 5.10 -8.22
CA GLU A 41 -8.09 6.31 -8.55
C GLU A 41 -6.56 6.04 -8.59
N THR A 42 -6.12 4.80 -8.40
CA THR A 42 -4.70 4.47 -8.35
C THR A 42 -4.08 4.49 -9.75
N ASN A 43 -3.13 5.38 -9.97
CA ASN A 43 -2.28 5.39 -11.15
C ASN A 43 -1.00 4.58 -10.92
N LEU A 44 -0.75 3.56 -11.76
CA LEU A 44 0.40 2.66 -11.59
C LEU A 44 1.77 3.34 -11.70
N TYR A 45 1.90 4.41 -12.49
CA TYR A 45 3.16 5.14 -12.62
C TYR A 45 3.42 6.00 -11.38
N GLN A 46 2.38 6.67 -10.88
CA GLN A 46 2.44 7.42 -9.64
C GLN A 46 2.75 6.50 -8.46
N LEU A 47 2.03 5.38 -8.34
CA LEU A 47 2.25 4.38 -7.30
C LEU A 47 3.70 3.86 -7.28
N LYS A 48 4.29 3.58 -8.44
CA LYS A 48 5.71 3.18 -8.54
C LYS A 48 6.67 4.23 -8.00
N ASN A 49 6.39 5.51 -8.25
CA ASN A 49 7.23 6.60 -7.77
C ASN A 49 7.06 6.80 -6.27
N GLU A 50 5.82 6.74 -5.77
CA GLU A 50 5.51 6.81 -4.34
C GLU A 50 6.23 5.71 -3.56
N LEU A 51 6.16 4.45 -4.02
CA LEU A 51 6.88 3.33 -3.38
C LEU A 51 8.40 3.55 -3.32
N ARG A 52 9.00 4.07 -4.40
CA ARG A 52 10.44 4.38 -4.41
C ARG A 52 10.83 5.48 -3.43
N TRP A 53 9.97 6.48 -3.25
CA TRP A 53 10.21 7.55 -2.28
C TRP A 53 9.94 7.09 -0.85
N SER A 54 8.91 6.27 -0.63
CA SER A 54 8.61 5.65 0.67
C SER A 54 9.74 4.76 1.16
N GLU A 55 10.39 3.97 0.29
CA GLU A 55 11.57 3.16 0.64
C GLU A 55 12.73 3.98 1.20
N VAL A 56 12.84 5.26 0.80
CA VAL A 56 13.83 6.19 1.33
C VAL A 56 13.36 6.83 2.64
N ALA A 57 12.06 7.11 2.76
CA ALA A 57 11.46 7.76 3.93
C ALA A 57 11.30 6.85 5.16
N TYR A 58 11.04 5.55 4.95
CA TYR A 58 10.86 4.55 6.00
C TYR A 58 12.14 3.72 6.27
N LYS A 59 13.31 4.35 6.09
CA LYS A 59 14.63 3.73 6.30
C LYS A 59 15.22 4.01 7.67
#